data_AF-A0A0N7KRY1-F1
#
_entry.id   AF-A0A0N7KRY1-F1
#
_cell.length_a   1.000
_cell.length_b   1.000
_cell.length_c   1.000
_cell.angle_alpha   90.00
_cell.angle_beta   90.00
_cell.angle_gamma   90.00
#
_symmetry.space_group_name_H-M   'P 1'
#
loop_
_entity.id
_entity.type
_entity.pdbx_description
1 polymer ?
#
loop_
_entity_poly.entity_id
_entity_poly.type
_entity_poly.pdbx_seq_one_letter_code
_entity_poly.pdbx_strand_id
1 'polypeptide(L)'
;SDQEIRKAVANYYNNLCAIEEERFDKDLRDREVSSIAFEEKSFGHVVNPGQQTYRISANVDVDLSTIVVSLALFDGDKMLFACSGIPLPDGTTREHLTRFVTSAALVRVFDEKRNRDDKLRVAVRLPNNRITDGFLGLYDHDIAIVTCFGLIEVRPISFKACPDGIQALVAGRAFESGNLMAMDGFVRCNNTWVPDSQDISKVCCYNLFVTFGCTWRAASWKG
;
A
#
# COMPACT_ATOMS: atom_id res chain seq x y z
N SER A 1 16.15 -49.51 19.90
CA SER A 1 14.70 -49.63 20.22
C SER A 1 13.94 -48.53 19.51
N ASP A 2 12.62 -48.64 19.34
CA ASP A 2 11.76 -47.65 18.64
C ASP A 2 11.95 -46.21 19.16
N GLN A 3 12.34 -46.08 20.43
CA GLN A 3 12.61 -44.82 21.11
C GLN A 3 13.90 -44.12 20.63
N GLU A 4 14.92 -44.86 20.22
CA GLU A 4 16.16 -44.29 19.67
C GLU A 4 15.93 -43.72 18.27
N ILE A 5 15.11 -44.39 17.45
CA ILE A 5 14.73 -43.91 16.12
C ILE A 5 13.94 -42.60 16.25
N ARG A 6 12.96 -42.53 17.16
CA ARG A 6 12.21 -41.28 17.41
C ARG A 6 13.11 -40.13 17.87
N LYS A 7 14.08 -40.40 18.74
CA LYS A 7 15.06 -39.39 19.18
C LYS A 7 15.92 -38.90 18.03
N ALA A 8 16.41 -39.79 17.17
CA ALA A 8 17.22 -39.43 16.02
C ALA A 8 16.44 -38.58 15.00
N VAL A 9 15.18 -38.94 14.73
CA VAL A 9 14.29 -38.17 13.85
C VAL A 9 14.01 -36.78 14.43
N ALA A 10 13.69 -36.67 15.72
CA ALA A 10 13.48 -35.37 16.37
C ALA A 10 14.74 -34.49 16.31
N ASN A 11 15.92 -35.05 16.54
CA ASN A 11 17.18 -34.32 16.41
C ASN A 11 17.45 -33.85 14.97
N TYR A 12 17.11 -34.67 13.98
CA TYR A 12 17.26 -34.29 12.57
C TYR A 12 16.38 -33.08 12.22
N TYR A 13 15.10 -33.10 12.60
CA TYR A 13 14.21 -31.96 12.38
C TYR A 13 14.63 -30.71 13.15
N ASN A 14 15.07 -30.85 14.41
CA ASN A 14 15.59 -29.72 15.18
C ASN A 14 16.84 -29.09 14.54
N ASN A 15 17.77 -29.91 14.05
CA ASN A 15 18.94 -29.40 13.33
C ASN A 15 18.56 -28.70 12.02
N LEU A 16 17.56 -29.23 11.31
CA LEU A 16 17.04 -28.60 10.09
C LEU A 16 16.44 -27.22 10.39
N CYS A 17 15.60 -27.12 11.43
CA CYS A 17 15.06 -25.83 11.87
C CYS A 17 16.16 -24.84 12.27
N ALA A 18 17.17 -25.29 13.02
CA ALA A 18 18.29 -24.42 13.42
C ALA A 18 19.11 -23.91 12.22
N ILE A 19 19.32 -24.74 11.19
CA ILE A 19 20.00 -24.33 9.96
C ILE A 19 19.15 -23.33 9.16
N GLU A 20 17.84 -23.54 9.09
CA GLU A 20 16.93 -22.60 8.44
C GLU A 20 16.87 -21.27 9.19
N GLU A 21 16.77 -21.29 10.52
CA GLU A 21 16.86 -20.09 11.37
C GLU A 21 18.17 -19.35 11.12
N GLU A 22 19.35 -20.00 11.21
CA GLU A 22 20.63 -19.33 10.91
C GLU A 22 20.68 -18.70 9.51
N ARG A 23 19.99 -19.29 8.54
CA ARG A 23 19.96 -18.82 7.16
C ARG A 23 19.07 -17.58 6.99
N PHE A 24 17.93 -17.53 7.68
CA PHE A 24 16.98 -16.41 7.59
C PHE A 24 17.26 -15.29 8.59
N ASP A 25 17.86 -15.61 9.73
CA ASP A 25 18.02 -14.72 10.88
C ASP A 25 19.32 -13.90 10.84
N LYS A 26 20.26 -14.26 9.95
CA LYS A 26 21.59 -13.64 9.88
C LYS A 26 21.58 -12.15 9.49
N ASP A 27 20.56 -11.70 8.76
CA ASP A 27 20.44 -10.32 8.30
C ASP A 27 19.35 -9.51 9.03
N LEU A 28 18.57 -10.14 9.92
CA LEU A 28 17.50 -9.48 10.66
C LEU A 28 18.04 -8.91 11.97
N ARG A 29 17.84 -7.60 12.15
CA ARG A 29 18.21 -6.89 13.38
C ARG A 29 17.23 -7.23 14.51
N ASP A 30 17.67 -7.03 15.74
CA ASP A 30 16.76 -7.01 16.90
C ASP A 30 15.75 -5.86 16.75
N ARG A 31 14.57 -6.06 17.34
CA ARG A 31 13.48 -5.09 17.24
C ARG A 31 13.85 -3.76 17.91
N GLU A 32 14.03 -2.72 17.10
CA GLU A 32 14.22 -1.37 17.60
C GLU A 32 12.88 -0.62 17.67
N VAL A 33 12.35 -0.49 18.89
CA VAL A 33 11.12 0.28 19.13
C VAL A 33 11.48 1.77 19.15
N SER A 34 11.36 2.42 18.00
CA SER A 34 11.46 3.89 17.94
C SER A 34 10.38 4.53 18.83
N SER A 35 10.73 5.56 19.59
CA SER A 35 9.79 6.32 20.41
C SER A 35 8.98 7.36 19.63
N ILE A 36 9.41 7.72 18.42
CA ILE A 36 8.79 8.77 17.60
C ILE A 36 7.62 8.17 16.83
N ALA A 37 6.40 8.64 17.10
CA ALA A 37 5.22 8.25 16.35
C ALA A 37 5.31 8.75 14.90
N PHE A 38 4.84 7.93 13.94
CA PHE A 38 4.63 8.39 12.58
C PHE A 38 3.50 9.43 12.56
N GLU A 39 3.74 10.56 11.91
CA GLU A 39 2.73 11.61 11.72
C GLU A 39 2.18 11.50 10.29
N GLU A 40 0.90 11.14 10.17
CA GLU A 40 0.19 11.13 8.88
C GLU A 40 -0.12 12.57 8.46
N LYS A 41 0.47 13.00 7.34
CA LYS A 41 0.24 14.35 6.81
C LYS A 41 -0.95 14.38 5.86
N SER A 42 -1.78 15.41 5.99
CA SER A 42 -2.81 15.73 5.02
C SER A 42 -2.22 16.40 3.77
N PHE A 43 -2.95 16.28 2.65
CA PHE A 43 -2.63 16.98 1.41
C PHE A 43 -3.90 17.47 0.73
N GLY A 44 -3.77 18.50 -0.12
CA GLY A 44 -4.90 19.04 -0.87
C GLY A 44 -6.07 19.46 0.01
N HIS A 45 -7.29 19.17 -0.44
CA HIS A 45 -8.52 19.42 0.29
C HIS A 45 -9.25 18.11 0.61
N VAL A 46 -10.02 18.10 1.70
CA VAL A 46 -10.90 16.96 2.03
C VAL A 46 -12.06 16.92 1.03
N VAL A 47 -12.34 15.73 0.51
CA VAL A 47 -13.43 15.45 -0.43
C VAL A 47 -14.51 14.65 0.29
N ASN A 48 -15.72 15.22 0.37
CA ASN A 48 -16.88 14.52 0.91
C ASN A 48 -17.45 13.53 -0.11
N PRO A 49 -18.10 12.45 0.35
CA PRO A 49 -18.81 11.54 -0.54
C PRO A 49 -19.76 12.27 -1.50
N GLY A 50 -19.76 11.86 -2.76
CA GLY A 50 -20.57 12.42 -3.84
C GLY A 50 -20.00 13.67 -4.51
N GLN A 51 -18.93 14.28 -3.98
CA GLN A 51 -18.37 15.50 -4.57
C GLN A 51 -17.48 15.24 -5.79
N GLN A 52 -16.79 14.10 -5.84
CA GLN A 52 -15.87 13.78 -6.93
C GLN A 52 -16.14 12.39 -7.48
N THR A 53 -16.41 12.31 -8.77
CA THR A 53 -16.69 11.05 -9.46
C THR A 53 -15.63 10.73 -10.49
N TYR A 54 -15.42 9.44 -10.71
CA TYR A 54 -14.56 8.90 -11.75
C TYR A 54 -15.40 8.10 -12.74
N ARG A 55 -15.29 8.48 -14.02
CA ARG A 55 -16.05 7.85 -15.10
C ARG A 55 -15.36 6.57 -15.56
N ILE A 56 -15.91 5.43 -15.18
CA ILE A 56 -15.37 4.12 -15.58
C ILE A 56 -15.87 3.69 -16.97
N SER A 57 -17.06 4.12 -17.37
CA SER A 57 -17.67 3.78 -18.66
C SER A 57 -18.58 4.91 -19.17
N ALA A 58 -19.11 4.75 -20.39
CA ALA A 58 -19.90 5.79 -21.04
C ALA A 58 -21.08 6.28 -20.20
N ASN A 59 -21.64 5.49 -19.28
CA ASN A 59 -22.81 5.87 -18.48
C ASN A 59 -22.65 5.56 -16.99
N VAL A 60 -21.42 5.31 -16.53
CA VAL A 60 -21.19 4.89 -15.15
C VAL A 60 -20.08 5.73 -14.55
N ASP A 61 -20.51 6.63 -13.69
CA ASP A 61 -19.66 7.40 -12.81
C ASP A 61 -19.66 6.72 -11.43
N VAL A 62 -18.48 6.62 -10.83
CA VAL A 62 -18.31 6.04 -9.52
C VAL A 62 -17.69 7.10 -8.63
N ASP A 63 -18.27 7.29 -7.46
CA ASP A 63 -17.70 8.20 -6.48
C ASP A 63 -16.31 7.71 -6.05
N LEU A 64 -15.29 8.59 -6.15
CA LEU A 64 -13.93 8.30 -5.72
C LEU A 64 -13.87 7.86 -4.26
N SER A 65 -14.81 8.34 -3.44
CA SER A 65 -14.93 7.95 -2.03
C SER A 65 -15.22 6.47 -1.84
N THR A 66 -15.70 5.75 -2.86
CA THR A 66 -15.99 4.30 -2.81
C THR A 66 -14.88 3.43 -3.37
N ILE A 67 -13.84 4.05 -3.93
CA ILE A 67 -12.76 3.37 -4.66
C ILE A 67 -11.46 3.45 -3.86
N VAL A 68 -11.05 4.66 -3.50
CA VAL A 68 -9.73 4.89 -2.90
C VAL A 68 -9.73 4.31 -1.49
N VAL A 69 -8.71 3.51 -1.17
CA VAL A 69 -8.47 2.96 0.16
C VAL A 69 -7.23 3.59 0.78
N SER A 70 -7.10 3.49 2.09
CA SER A 70 -5.86 3.80 2.79
C SER A 70 -5.20 2.53 3.30
N LEU A 71 -3.87 2.51 3.28
CA LEU A 71 -3.05 1.43 3.79
C LEU A 71 -2.06 1.99 4.80
N ALA A 72 -1.74 1.21 5.81
CA ALA A 72 -0.72 1.58 6.77
C ALA A 72 0.08 0.35 7.23
N LEU A 73 1.36 0.60 7.52
CA LEU A 73 2.26 -0.36 8.14
C LEU A 73 2.29 -0.08 9.64
N PHE A 74 2.13 -1.13 10.44
CA PHE A 74 2.20 -1.09 11.89
C PHE A 74 3.31 -2.00 12.40
N ASP A 75 3.94 -1.62 13.51
CA ASP A 75 4.64 -2.54 14.41
C ASP A 75 3.86 -2.57 15.75
N GLY A 76 3.09 -3.64 15.96
CA GLY A 76 2.10 -3.68 17.04
C GLY A 76 1.04 -2.59 16.85
N ASP A 77 0.87 -1.71 17.85
CA ASP A 77 -0.09 -0.60 17.80
C ASP A 77 0.49 0.67 17.17
N LYS A 78 1.78 0.68 16.86
CA LYS A 78 2.47 1.86 16.35
C LYS A 78 2.44 1.90 14.83
N MET A 79 1.83 2.93 14.26
CA MET A 79 1.94 3.20 12.83
C MET A 79 3.37 3.64 12.47
N LEU A 80 3.91 3.07 11.40
CA LEU A 80 5.24 3.37 10.87
C LEU A 80 5.17 4.11 9.52
N PHE A 81 4.09 3.91 8.79
CA PHE A 81 3.89 4.43 7.44
C PHE A 81 2.42 4.39 7.07
N ALA A 82 1.98 5.34 6.24
CA ALA A 82 0.67 5.33 5.62
C ALA A 82 0.76 5.74 4.14
N CYS A 83 -0.11 5.15 3.33
CA CYS A 83 -0.28 5.48 1.91
C CYS A 83 -1.71 5.19 1.46
N SER A 84 -1.98 5.41 0.17
CA SER A 84 -3.26 5.10 -0.46
C SER A 84 -3.13 3.96 -1.46
N GLY A 85 -4.26 3.36 -1.82
CA GLY A 85 -4.34 2.34 -2.87
C GLY A 85 -5.68 2.34 -3.56
N ILE A 86 -5.77 1.58 -4.64
CA ILE A 86 -7.01 1.37 -5.41
C ILE A 86 -7.21 -0.10 -5.73
N PRO A 87 -8.46 -0.58 -5.76
CA PRO A 87 -8.78 -1.96 -6.05
C PRO A 87 -8.49 -2.29 -7.52
N LEU A 88 -7.76 -3.38 -7.71
CA LEU A 88 -7.52 -4.01 -9.00
C LEU A 88 -8.70 -4.90 -9.39
N PRO A 89 -8.96 -5.08 -10.69
CA PRO A 89 -9.92 -6.07 -11.18
C PRO A 89 -9.63 -7.45 -10.62
N ASP A 90 -10.71 -8.17 -10.32
CA ASP A 90 -10.65 -9.55 -9.85
C ASP A 90 -9.82 -10.40 -10.81
N GLY A 91 -9.05 -11.31 -10.22
CA GLY A 91 -8.21 -12.22 -10.99
C GLY A 91 -9.02 -13.42 -11.46
N THR A 92 -8.34 -14.38 -12.07
CA THR A 92 -8.91 -15.69 -12.39
C THR A 92 -8.87 -16.66 -11.19
N THR A 93 -8.56 -16.16 -9.99
CA THR A 93 -8.41 -16.98 -8.78
C THR A 93 -9.76 -17.44 -8.26
N ARG A 94 -9.86 -18.70 -7.81
CA ARG A 94 -11.09 -19.25 -7.22
C ARG A 94 -11.43 -18.66 -5.85
N GLU A 95 -10.44 -18.09 -5.19
CA GLU A 95 -10.57 -17.46 -3.88
C GLU A 95 -11.06 -16.02 -4.04
N HIS A 96 -11.99 -15.61 -3.17
CA HIS A 96 -12.48 -14.23 -3.08
C HIS A 96 -11.37 -13.35 -2.51
N LEU A 97 -10.50 -12.85 -3.38
CA LEU A 97 -9.38 -11.98 -3.05
C LEU A 97 -9.60 -10.61 -3.65
N THR A 98 -9.38 -9.57 -2.86
CA THR A 98 -9.27 -8.22 -3.39
C THR A 98 -7.83 -7.80 -3.35
N ARG A 99 -7.34 -7.29 -4.48
CA ARG A 99 -5.99 -6.79 -4.63
C ARG A 99 -6.02 -5.29 -4.77
N PHE A 100 -5.11 -4.61 -4.10
CA PHE A 100 -4.92 -3.17 -4.20
C PHE A 100 -3.54 -2.90 -4.78
N VAL A 101 -3.47 -2.02 -5.78
CA VAL A 101 -2.19 -1.43 -6.19
C VAL A 101 -1.90 -0.23 -5.30
N THR A 102 -0.67 -0.13 -4.83
CA THR A 102 -0.15 0.95 -4.00
C THR A 102 1.32 1.21 -4.35
N SER A 103 1.98 2.13 -3.66
CA SER A 103 3.40 2.43 -3.86
C SER A 103 4.32 1.39 -3.22
N ALA A 104 5.42 1.07 -3.90
CA ALA A 104 6.53 0.27 -3.35
C ALA A 104 7.22 0.94 -2.15
N ALA A 105 6.92 2.21 -1.83
CA ALA A 105 7.37 2.83 -0.59
C ALA A 105 6.90 2.07 0.66
N LEU A 106 5.70 1.48 0.61
CA LEU A 106 5.22 0.60 1.69
C LEU A 106 6.17 -0.58 1.91
N VAL A 107 6.63 -1.21 0.82
CA VAL A 107 7.56 -2.34 0.85
C VAL A 107 8.93 -1.90 1.34
N ARG A 108 9.44 -0.75 0.89
CA ARG A 108 10.72 -0.21 1.37
C ARG A 108 10.71 -0.04 2.89
N VAL A 109 9.69 0.59 3.45
CA VAL A 109 9.59 0.76 4.90
C VAL A 109 9.34 -0.58 5.59
N PHE A 110 8.58 -1.49 4.97
CA PHE A 110 8.41 -2.85 5.49
C PHE A 110 9.76 -3.56 5.65
N ASP A 111 10.54 -3.64 4.57
CA ASP A 111 11.86 -4.29 4.53
C ASP A 111 12.86 -3.62 5.47
N GLU A 112 12.89 -2.29 5.51
CA GLU A 112 13.74 -1.51 6.43
C GLU A 112 13.41 -1.76 7.91
N LYS A 113 12.17 -2.12 8.22
CA LYS A 113 11.68 -2.31 9.61
C LYS A 113 11.56 -3.77 10.01
N ARG A 114 11.85 -4.72 9.11
CA ARG A 114 11.88 -6.14 9.47
C ARG A 114 12.89 -6.38 10.57
N ASN A 115 12.51 -7.24 11.50
CA ASN A 115 13.30 -7.63 12.64
C ASN A 115 12.94 -9.06 13.02
N ARG A 116 13.70 -9.67 13.92
CA ARG A 116 13.51 -11.08 14.31
C ARG A 116 12.13 -11.35 14.91
N ASP A 117 11.57 -10.38 15.61
CA ASP A 117 10.25 -10.43 16.25
C ASP A 117 9.22 -9.61 15.44
N ASP A 118 9.19 -9.74 14.10
CA ASP A 118 8.40 -8.86 13.26
C ASP A 118 6.88 -8.95 13.55
N LYS A 119 6.41 -8.04 14.40
CA LYS A 119 4.97 -7.75 14.57
C LYS A 119 4.48 -6.78 13.51
N LEU A 120 5.12 -6.82 12.33
CA LEU A 120 4.80 -5.96 11.22
C LEU A 120 3.48 -6.40 10.62
N ARG A 121 2.54 -5.46 10.53
CA ARG A 121 1.22 -5.69 9.97
C ARG A 121 0.88 -4.61 8.97
N VAL A 122 0.52 -5.03 7.76
CA VAL A 122 -0.11 -4.14 6.79
C VAL A 122 -1.61 -4.16 7.05
N ALA A 123 -2.17 -2.99 7.35
CA ALA A 123 -3.60 -2.81 7.51
C ALA A 123 -4.16 -2.02 6.32
N VAL A 124 -5.34 -2.40 5.87
CA VAL A 124 -6.10 -1.72 4.81
C VAL A 124 -7.39 -1.19 5.42
N ARG A 125 -7.59 0.13 5.34
CA ARG A 125 -8.86 0.77 5.69
C ARG A 125 -9.68 1.00 4.43
N LEU A 126 -10.85 0.40 4.42
CA LEU A 126 -11.81 0.46 3.33
C LEU A 126 -12.63 1.76 3.35
N PRO A 127 -13.34 2.09 2.27
CA PRO A 127 -14.20 3.27 2.17
C PRO A 127 -15.22 3.42 3.30
N ASN A 128 -15.75 2.30 3.79
CA ASN A 128 -16.69 2.26 4.91
C ASN A 128 -16.01 2.30 6.29
N ASN A 129 -14.73 2.64 6.35
CA ASN A 129 -13.88 2.67 7.55
C ASN A 129 -13.62 1.33 8.24
N ARG A 130 -14.05 0.20 7.66
CA ARG A 130 -13.61 -1.11 8.15
C ARG A 130 -12.12 -1.27 7.90
N ILE A 131 -11.41 -1.76 8.92
CA ILE A 131 -9.99 -2.09 8.83
C ILE A 131 -9.86 -3.60 8.71
N THR A 132 -9.04 -4.04 7.77
CA THR A 132 -8.73 -5.45 7.51
C THR A 132 -7.23 -5.62 7.31
N ASP A 133 -6.74 -6.84 7.48
CA ASP A 133 -5.33 -7.14 7.27
C ASP A 133 -5.04 -7.31 5.77
N GLY A 134 -3.92 -6.73 5.35
CA GLY A 134 -3.38 -6.86 4.01
C GLY A 134 -2.11 -7.69 4.02
N PHE A 135 -1.92 -8.47 2.96
CA PHE A 135 -0.71 -9.24 2.72
C PHE A 135 0.04 -8.61 1.56
N LEU A 136 1.31 -8.25 1.79
CA LEU A 136 2.19 -7.82 0.71
C LEU A 136 2.40 -8.98 -0.26
N GLY A 137 2.09 -8.74 -1.52
CA GLY A 137 2.27 -9.68 -2.63
C GLY A 137 3.41 -9.23 -3.54
N LEU A 138 3.12 -9.15 -4.84
CA LEU A 138 4.09 -8.72 -5.85
C LEU A 138 4.41 -7.23 -5.70
N TYR A 139 5.66 -6.87 -5.95
CA TYR A 139 6.10 -5.48 -6.02
C TYR A 139 7.26 -5.33 -7.01
N ASP A 140 7.48 -4.10 -7.47
CA ASP A 140 8.66 -3.70 -8.21
C ASP A 140 9.28 -2.44 -7.56
N HIS A 141 10.01 -1.62 -8.34
CA HIS A 141 10.64 -0.41 -7.81
C HIS A 141 9.65 0.71 -7.45
N ASP A 142 8.45 0.68 -8.05
CA ASP A 142 7.49 1.78 -8.03
C ASP A 142 6.16 1.38 -7.37
N ILE A 143 5.67 0.17 -7.66
CA ILE A 143 4.38 -0.32 -7.20
C ILE A 143 4.48 -1.57 -6.32
N ALA A 144 3.49 -1.73 -5.46
CA ALA A 144 3.27 -2.94 -4.68
C ALA A 144 1.80 -3.35 -4.73
N ILE A 145 1.57 -4.66 -4.64
CA ILE A 145 0.25 -5.25 -4.56
C ILE A 145 0.00 -5.70 -3.13
N VAL A 146 -1.08 -5.20 -2.53
CA VAL A 146 -1.56 -5.68 -1.23
C VAL A 146 -2.84 -6.48 -1.46
N THR A 147 -2.89 -7.69 -0.93
CA THR A 147 -4.03 -8.60 -1.08
C THR A 147 -4.77 -8.76 0.24
N CYS A 148 -6.09 -8.70 0.19
CA CYS A 148 -6.98 -8.97 1.32
C CYS A 148 -7.92 -10.13 0.98
N PHE A 149 -8.26 -10.93 1.99
CA PHE A 149 -9.19 -12.05 1.85
C PHE A 149 -10.63 -11.61 2.10
N GLY A 150 -11.56 -12.06 1.24
CA GLY A 150 -13.00 -12.02 1.47
C GLY A 150 -13.65 -10.63 1.39
N LEU A 151 -13.05 -9.68 0.67
CA LEU A 151 -13.64 -8.35 0.51
C LEU A 151 -14.55 -8.27 -0.72
N ILE A 152 -15.79 -7.80 -0.52
CA ILE A 152 -16.78 -7.56 -1.58
C ILE A 152 -17.11 -6.05 -1.69
N GLU A 153 -16.55 -5.24 -0.79
CA GLU A 153 -17.03 -3.88 -0.51
C GLU A 153 -16.36 -2.77 -1.34
N VAL A 154 -15.42 -3.12 -2.22
CA VAL A 154 -14.68 -2.18 -3.05
C VAL A 154 -14.83 -2.54 -4.52
N ARG A 155 -15.14 -1.54 -5.34
CA ARG A 155 -15.42 -1.73 -6.75
C ARG A 155 -14.13 -1.57 -7.56
N PRO A 156 -13.67 -2.61 -8.27
CA PRO A 156 -12.46 -2.50 -9.08
C PRO A 156 -12.57 -1.45 -10.18
N ILE A 157 -11.44 -0.83 -10.52
CA ILE A 157 -11.36 0.09 -11.65
C ILE A 157 -10.62 -0.58 -12.81
N SER A 158 -11.12 -0.37 -14.03
CA SER A 158 -10.39 -0.69 -15.25
C SER A 158 -9.46 0.47 -15.62
N PHE A 159 -8.20 0.16 -15.88
CA PHE A 159 -7.21 1.15 -16.29
C PHE A 159 -7.37 1.52 -17.75
N LYS A 160 -7.36 2.82 -18.04
CA LYS A 160 -7.32 3.37 -19.40
C LYS A 160 -6.15 4.33 -19.52
N ALA A 161 -5.49 4.30 -20.67
CA ALA A 161 -4.48 5.29 -21.01
C ALA A 161 -5.11 6.69 -21.02
N CYS A 162 -4.43 7.67 -20.41
CA CYS A 162 -4.86 9.06 -20.41
C CYS A 162 -4.08 9.82 -21.50
N PRO A 163 -4.74 10.58 -22.38
CA PRO A 163 -4.04 11.49 -23.29
C PRO A 163 -3.23 12.55 -22.53
N ASP A 164 -2.09 12.96 -23.10
CA ASP A 164 -1.23 14.00 -22.53
C ASP A 164 -1.94 15.34 -22.37
N GLY A 165 -1.53 16.11 -21.35
CA GLY A 165 -1.99 17.49 -21.15
C GLY A 165 -3.39 17.62 -20.55
N ILE A 166 -3.97 16.53 -20.05
CA ILE A 166 -5.27 16.54 -19.38
C ILE A 166 -5.11 16.95 -17.92
N GLN A 167 -6.05 17.77 -17.44
CA GLN A 167 -6.22 18.09 -16.03
C GLN A 167 -6.50 16.80 -15.26
N ALA A 168 -5.69 16.51 -14.25
CA ALA A 168 -5.76 15.30 -13.48
C ALA A 168 -6.01 15.61 -12.00
N LEU A 169 -7.00 14.93 -11.45
CA LEU A 169 -7.26 14.93 -10.02
C LEU A 169 -6.44 13.81 -9.37
N VAL A 170 -5.61 14.17 -8.40
CA VAL A 170 -4.96 13.20 -7.52
C VAL A 170 -5.86 13.00 -6.33
N ALA A 171 -6.16 11.75 -5.99
CA ALA A 171 -6.95 11.40 -4.82
C ALA A 171 -6.20 10.38 -3.96
N GLY A 172 -6.36 10.50 -2.65
CA GLY A 172 -5.75 9.63 -1.66
C GLY A 172 -6.59 9.65 -0.40
N ARG A 173 -6.45 8.64 0.45
CA ARG A 173 -7.18 8.53 1.69
C ARG A 173 -6.20 8.50 2.85
N ALA A 174 -6.53 9.25 3.91
CA ALA A 174 -5.84 9.16 5.19
C ALA A 174 -6.23 7.87 5.92
N PHE A 175 -5.28 7.19 6.54
CA PHE A 175 -5.52 6.00 7.32
C PHE A 175 -6.17 6.30 8.66
N GLU A 176 -5.72 7.33 9.38
CA GLU A 176 -6.20 7.61 10.73
C GLU A 176 -7.66 8.09 10.73
N SER A 177 -7.94 9.11 9.91
CA SER A 177 -9.28 9.69 9.79
C SER A 177 -10.19 8.93 8.82
N GLY A 178 -9.63 8.22 7.83
CA GLY A 178 -10.40 7.66 6.72
C GLY A 178 -10.86 8.70 5.69
N ASN A 179 -10.47 9.97 5.85
CA ASN A 179 -10.89 11.05 4.96
C ASN A 179 -10.29 10.89 3.56
N LEU A 180 -11.12 11.06 2.54
CA LEU A 180 -10.66 11.22 1.17
C LEU A 180 -10.11 12.64 1.02
N MET A 181 -8.95 12.76 0.40
CA MET A 181 -8.28 14.01 0.09
C MET A 181 -7.98 14.04 -1.40
N ALA A 182 -8.08 15.23 -2.00
CA ALA A 182 -7.75 15.40 -3.40
C ALA A 182 -7.07 16.73 -3.70
N MET A 183 -6.36 16.75 -4.83
CA MET A 183 -5.65 17.91 -5.32
C MET A 183 -5.66 17.93 -6.84
N ASP A 184 -6.04 19.06 -7.41
CA ASP A 184 -6.01 19.29 -8.84
C ASP A 184 -4.58 19.57 -9.32
N GLY A 185 -4.29 19.12 -10.54
CA GLY A 185 -3.06 19.43 -11.23
C GLY A 185 -3.11 19.01 -12.69
N PHE A 186 -1.95 19.03 -13.34
CA PHE A 186 -1.80 18.67 -14.74
C PHE A 186 -0.77 17.57 -14.94
N VAL A 187 -1.05 16.64 -15.86
CA VAL A 187 -0.06 15.66 -16.33
C VAL A 187 0.69 16.29 -17.50
N ARG A 188 1.99 16.54 -17.33
CA ARG A 188 2.87 16.99 -18.42
C ARG A 188 3.38 15.80 -19.24
N CYS A 189 3.73 16.06 -20.50
CA CYS A 189 4.55 15.16 -21.30
C CYS A 189 5.79 14.78 -20.48
N ASN A 190 6.00 13.47 -20.27
CA ASN A 190 6.89 12.81 -19.29
C ASN A 190 6.23 12.37 -17.97
N ASN A 191 4.90 12.29 -17.91
CA ASN A 191 4.13 11.77 -16.77
C ASN A 191 4.41 12.46 -15.43
N THR A 192 4.96 13.68 -15.51
CA THR A 192 5.24 14.46 -14.32
C THR A 192 3.99 15.22 -13.99
N TRP A 193 3.44 14.96 -12.81
CA TRP A 193 2.33 15.74 -12.30
C TRP A 193 2.82 17.05 -11.70
N VAL A 194 2.10 18.12 -12.01
CA VAL A 194 2.36 19.46 -11.47
C VAL A 194 1.09 19.92 -10.74
N PRO A 195 1.17 20.24 -9.44
CA PRO A 195 0.05 20.77 -8.68
C PRO A 195 -0.40 22.15 -9.21
N ASP A 196 -1.70 22.42 -9.15
CA ASP A 196 -2.25 23.75 -9.50
C ASP A 196 -1.93 24.83 -8.45
N SER A 197 -1.55 24.41 -7.24
CA SER A 197 -1.29 25.27 -6.09
C SER A 197 0.19 25.26 -5.68
N GLN A 198 0.70 26.43 -5.27
CA GLN A 198 2.03 26.59 -4.65
C GLN A 198 2.06 26.20 -3.17
N ASP A 199 0.92 25.85 -2.56
CA ASP A 199 0.87 25.27 -1.21
C ASP A 199 1.36 23.82 -1.28
N ILE A 200 2.68 23.69 -1.47
CA ILE A 200 3.42 22.47 -1.28
C ILE A 200 3.58 22.33 0.23
N SER A 201 2.50 21.97 0.93
CA SER A 201 2.71 21.24 2.18
C SER A 201 3.65 20.09 1.81
N LYS A 202 4.66 19.78 2.63
CA LYS A 202 5.50 18.60 2.40
C LYS A 202 4.58 17.39 2.37
N VAL A 203 4.09 17.04 1.18
CA VAL A 203 3.21 15.92 0.93
C VAL A 203 4.11 14.70 1.03
N CYS A 204 4.28 14.20 2.25
CA CYS A 204 4.75 12.84 2.52
C CYS A 204 3.62 11.86 2.17
N CYS A 205 3.07 12.00 0.97
CA CYS A 205 2.18 11.01 0.43
C CYS A 205 2.96 10.42 -0.72
N TYR A 206 3.42 9.19 -0.53
CA TYR A 206 4.03 8.34 -1.54
C TYR A 206 2.98 7.94 -2.60
N ASN A 207 2.20 8.92 -3.04
CA ASN A 207 0.87 8.74 -3.59
C ASN A 207 0.98 8.03 -4.91
N LEU A 208 0.13 7.01 -5.00
CA LEU A 208 -0.27 6.36 -6.22
C LEU A 208 -0.79 7.43 -7.20
N PHE A 209 0.11 7.91 -8.04
CA PHE A 209 -0.27 8.49 -9.31
C PHE A 209 -0.70 7.35 -10.23
N VAL A 210 -2.00 7.27 -10.47
CA VAL A 210 -2.54 6.44 -11.54
C VAL A 210 -2.34 7.20 -12.85
N THR A 211 -1.09 7.37 -13.30
CA THR A 211 -0.82 7.73 -14.71
C THR A 211 -0.21 6.51 -15.38
N PHE A 212 -0.96 5.93 -16.33
CA PHE A 212 -0.56 4.76 -17.09
C PHE A 212 0.14 5.20 -18.38
N GLY A 213 1.43 4.85 -18.49
CA GLY A 213 2.20 4.95 -19.73
C GLY A 213 3.49 5.74 -19.58
N CYS A 214 4.45 5.24 -18.78
CA CYS A 214 5.93 5.42 -18.86
C CYS A 214 6.57 5.50 -17.46
N THR A 215 7.69 4.78 -17.35
CA THR A 215 8.71 4.76 -16.29
C THR A 215 8.59 5.85 -15.21
N TRP A 216 8.31 5.43 -13.97
CA TRP A 216 8.39 6.31 -12.81
C TRP A 216 9.86 6.44 -12.39
N ARG A 217 10.28 7.68 -12.12
CA ARG A 217 11.43 7.94 -11.26
C ARG A 217 10.87 8.46 -9.94
N ALA A 218 11.06 7.70 -8.87
CA ALA A 218 11.06 8.26 -7.53
C ALA A 218 12.05 9.43 -7.52
N ALA A 219 11.53 10.66 -7.42
CA ALA A 219 12.36 11.80 -7.10
C ALA A 219 12.89 11.59 -5.68
N SER A 220 14.11 11.04 -5.59
CA SER A 220 14.91 11.06 -4.37
C SER A 220 15.19 12.51 -4.01
N TRP A 221 14.71 12.94 -2.85
CA TRP A 221 15.23 14.12 -2.17
C TRP A 221 16.31 13.65 -1.20
N LYS A 222 17.56 13.99 -1.50
CA LYS A 222 18.62 14.05 -0.48
C LYS A 222 18.29 15.21 0.45
N GLY A 223 17.98 14.88 1.70
CA GLY A 223 18.38 15.67 2.86
C GLY A 223 19.70 15.13 3.37
#